data_AF-A0A841KB11-F1
#
_entry.id   AF-A0A841KB11-F1
#
_cell.length_a   1.000
_cell.length_b   1.000
_cell.length_c   1.000
_cell.angle_alpha   90.00
_cell.angle_beta   90.00
_cell.angle_gamma   90.00
#
_symmetry.space_group_name_H-M   'P 1'
#
loop_
_entity.id
_entity.type
_entity.pdbx_description
1 polymer ?
#
loop_
_entity_poly.entity_id
_entity_poly.type
_entity_poly.pdbx_seq_one_letter_code
_entity_poly.pdbx_strand_id
1 'polypeptide(L)'
;MLTTPTTPVDAPRAVMWTVRQVADRDGVSKQAVSKKVKELVEKHGLSVERDAQGRVVALNVAEYDHLRGRYGDPSKAQAPRQADVPQTAPSESYDEALRQKTWHEAERRRLEVEELKGKLVRVDEVEHAVAESGAAIARIIDRLPAAADDLAAAVAREGTHGLRVALKGLANGMRESIANELDKLVVSRRREDETEAEPVEP
;
A
#
# COMPACT_ATOMS: atom_id res chain seq x y z
N MET A 1 -14.02 49.12 42.70
CA MET A 1 -13.52 47.78 43.08
C MET A 1 -14.65 46.80 42.87
N LEU A 2 -14.60 45.98 41.83
CA LEU A 2 -15.62 44.98 41.50
C LEU A 2 -14.90 43.63 41.34
N THR A 3 -15.09 42.75 42.31
CA THR A 3 -14.72 41.34 42.25
C THR A 3 -15.90 40.57 41.63
N THR A 4 -15.74 40.10 40.39
CA THR A 4 -16.64 39.11 39.80
C THR A 4 -16.16 37.70 40.19
N PRO A 5 -17.00 36.87 40.81
CA PRO A 5 -16.68 35.47 41.08
C PRO A 5 -16.70 34.67 39.77
N THR A 6 -15.66 33.85 39.58
CA THR A 6 -15.52 32.86 38.50
C THR A 6 -16.64 31.82 38.60
N THR A 7 -17.49 31.76 37.58
CA THR A 7 -18.47 30.69 37.39
C THR A 7 -17.74 29.37 37.10
N PRO A 8 -17.99 28.29 37.85
CA PRO A 8 -17.39 26.98 37.57
C PRO A 8 -17.97 26.38 36.28
N VAL A 9 -17.07 25.84 35.46
CA VAL A 9 -17.36 25.14 34.20
C VAL A 9 -18.23 23.91 34.49
N ASP A 10 -19.38 23.86 33.82
CA ASP A 10 -20.36 22.78 33.81
C ASP A 10 -19.69 21.46 33.36
N ALA A 11 -19.55 20.51 34.28
CA ALA A 11 -19.04 19.18 33.97
C ALA A 11 -20.13 18.39 33.21
N PRO A 12 -19.80 17.64 32.14
CA PRO A 12 -20.80 16.85 31.41
C PRO A 12 -21.52 15.92 32.39
N ARG A 13 -22.86 15.93 32.38
CA ARG A 13 -23.74 15.10 33.24
C ARG A 13 -23.32 13.62 33.17
N ALA A 14 -22.45 13.20 34.08
CA ALA A 14 -22.07 11.81 34.23
C ALA A 14 -23.30 11.02 34.67
N VAL A 15 -23.75 10.08 33.84
CA VAL A 15 -24.88 9.20 34.16
C VAL A 15 -24.36 8.14 35.14
N MET A 16 -24.58 8.39 36.43
CA MET A 16 -24.18 7.52 37.52
C MET A 16 -25.25 6.45 37.74
N TRP A 17 -24.91 5.17 37.55
CA TRP A 17 -25.81 4.06 37.86
C TRP A 17 -25.27 3.22 39.01
N THR A 18 -26.20 2.63 39.76
CA THR A 18 -25.86 1.64 40.78
C THR A 18 -25.38 0.34 40.13
N VAL A 19 -24.55 -0.41 40.87
CA VAL A 19 -24.05 -1.73 40.44
C VAL A 19 -25.19 -2.70 40.06
N ARG A 20 -26.36 -2.55 40.68
CA ARG A 20 -27.56 -3.37 40.38
C ARG A 20 -28.12 -3.04 39.00
N GLN A 21 -28.29 -1.76 38.67
CA GLN A 21 -28.81 -1.33 37.37
C GLN A 21 -27.89 -1.74 36.22
N VAL A 22 -26.57 -1.68 36.43
CA VAL A 22 -25.59 -2.15 35.44
C VAL A 22 -25.65 -3.68 35.29
N ALA A 23 -25.78 -4.42 36.39
CA ALA A 23 -25.92 -5.88 36.37
C ALA A 23 -27.18 -6.33 35.62
N ASP A 24 -28.32 -5.69 35.90
CA ASP A 24 -29.60 -5.98 35.27
C ASP A 24 -29.57 -5.66 33.75
N ARG A 25 -28.93 -4.56 33.34
CA ARG A 25 -28.72 -4.21 31.92
C ARG A 25 -27.80 -5.18 31.19
N ASP A 26 -26.74 -5.62 31.85
CA ASP A 26 -25.69 -6.43 31.24
C ASP A 26 -25.97 -7.94 31.33
N GLY A 27 -27.05 -8.36 32.00
CA GLY A 27 -27.42 -9.77 32.17
C GLY A 27 -26.41 -10.57 33.00
N VAL A 28 -25.65 -9.91 33.88
CA VAL A 28 -24.58 -10.53 34.68
C VAL A 28 -24.87 -10.40 36.18
N SER A 29 -24.25 -11.26 37.00
CA SER A 29 -24.46 -11.19 38.45
C SER A 29 -23.86 -9.92 39.05
N LYS A 30 -24.52 -9.36 40.07
CA LYS A 30 -24.05 -8.17 40.82
C LYS A 30 -22.61 -8.33 41.35
N GLN A 31 -22.23 -9.55 41.74
CA GLN A 31 -20.88 -9.88 42.20
C GLN A 31 -19.84 -9.77 41.09
N ALA A 32 -20.17 -10.18 39.85
CA ALA A 32 -19.28 -10.08 38.70
C ALA A 32 -19.01 -8.62 38.32
N VAL A 33 -20.05 -7.77 38.35
CA VAL A 33 -19.89 -6.32 38.14
C VAL A 33 -19.06 -5.69 39.26
N SER A 34 -19.33 -6.03 40.52
CA SER A 34 -18.58 -5.48 41.66
C SER A 34 -17.09 -5.82 41.61
N LYS A 35 -16.72 -7.04 41.20
CA LYS A 35 -15.32 -7.44 41.02
C LYS A 35 -14.63 -6.64 39.91
N LYS A 36 -15.29 -6.48 38.75
CA LYS A 36 -14.77 -5.68 37.63
C LYS A 36 -14.65 -4.20 37.98
N VAL A 37 -15.64 -3.63 38.64
CA VAL A 37 -15.62 -2.23 39.08
C VAL A 37 -14.46 -2.00 40.05
N LYS A 38 -14.22 -2.90 41.01
CA LYS A 38 -13.07 -2.80 41.92
C LYS A 38 -11.74 -2.78 41.15
N GLU A 39 -11.56 -3.70 40.21
CA GLU A 39 -10.35 -3.76 39.37
C GLU A 39 -10.17 -2.50 38.51
N LEU A 40 -11.24 -1.98 37.91
CA LEU A 40 -11.20 -0.80 37.05
C LEU A 40 -10.98 0.49 37.87
N VAL A 41 -11.48 0.56 39.10
CA VAL A 41 -11.19 1.66 40.03
C VAL A 41 -9.72 1.63 40.46
N GLU A 42 -9.18 0.46 40.81
CA GLU A 42 -7.80 0.32 41.28
C GLU A 42 -6.76 0.53 40.18
N LYS A 43 -6.99 0.00 38.97
CA LYS A 43 -6.00 0.03 37.87
C LYS A 43 -6.17 1.17 36.89
N HIS A 44 -7.39 1.66 36.70
CA HIS A 44 -7.72 2.57 35.60
C HIS A 44 -8.49 3.82 36.03
N GLY A 45 -8.71 4.01 37.34
CA GLY A 45 -9.24 5.25 37.89
C GLY A 45 -10.70 5.53 37.56
N LEU A 46 -11.54 4.49 37.41
CA LEU A 46 -12.98 4.65 37.14
C LEU A 46 -13.66 5.58 38.14
N SER A 47 -14.41 6.57 37.64
CA SER A 47 -15.18 7.51 38.46
C SER A 47 -16.33 6.79 39.17
N VAL A 48 -16.26 6.77 40.51
CA VAL A 48 -17.25 6.12 41.37
C VAL A 48 -17.67 7.02 42.52
N GLU A 49 -18.95 6.95 42.86
CA GLU A 49 -19.50 7.55 44.07
C GLU A 49 -19.42 6.54 45.21
N ARG A 50 -18.85 6.94 46.35
CA ARG A 50 -18.65 6.09 47.51
C ARG A 50 -19.54 6.52 48.68
N ASP A 51 -20.05 5.57 49.46
CA ASP A 51 -20.75 5.86 50.71
C ASP A 51 -19.79 6.38 51.79
N ALA A 52 -20.36 6.82 52.93
CA ALA A 52 -19.60 7.26 54.11
C ALA A 52 -18.68 6.17 54.70
N GLN A 53 -18.77 4.92 54.21
CA GLN A 53 -17.97 3.77 54.63
C GLN A 53 -16.99 3.32 53.52
N GLY A 54 -16.85 4.10 52.45
CA GLY A 54 -15.90 3.87 51.36
C GLY A 54 -16.32 2.84 50.31
N ARG A 55 -17.56 2.35 50.31
CA ARG A 55 -18.07 1.37 49.33
C ARG A 55 -18.67 2.05 48.10
N VAL A 56 -18.50 1.46 46.92
CA VAL A 56 -19.03 1.99 45.66
C VAL A 56 -20.56 1.85 45.62
N VAL A 57 -21.26 2.99 45.56
CA VAL A 57 -22.73 3.08 45.50
C VAL A 57 -23.18 3.23 44.05
N ALA A 58 -22.54 4.14 43.31
CA ALA A 58 -22.81 4.39 41.91
C ALA A 58 -21.51 4.56 41.12
N LEU A 59 -21.56 4.25 39.83
CA LEU A 59 -20.43 4.35 38.92
C LEU A 59 -20.84 5.05 37.63
N ASN A 60 -19.90 5.74 36.99
CA ASN A 60 -20.12 6.32 35.69
C ASN A 60 -20.22 5.20 34.64
N VAL A 61 -21.42 5.01 34.10
CA VAL A 61 -21.70 3.89 33.18
C VAL A 61 -20.98 4.05 31.85
N ALA A 62 -20.89 5.27 31.33
CA ALA A 62 -20.22 5.54 30.06
C ALA A 62 -18.73 5.24 30.16
N GLU A 63 -18.10 5.65 31.26
CA GLU A 63 -16.70 5.38 31.53
C GLU A 63 -16.44 3.91 31.80
N TYR A 64 -17.33 3.24 32.54
CA TYR A 64 -17.24 1.80 32.78
C TYR A 64 -17.34 1.00 31.49
N ASP A 65 -18.25 1.34 30.59
CA ASP A 65 -18.40 0.66 29.30
C ASP A 65 -17.18 0.88 28.40
N HIS A 66 -16.64 2.10 28.37
CA HIS A 66 -15.42 2.41 27.63
C HIS A 66 -14.20 1.64 28.17
N LEU A 67 -13.99 1.64 29.49
CA LEU A 67 -12.87 0.92 30.12
C LEU A 67 -13.04 -0.60 29.99
N ARG A 68 -14.27 -1.11 30.06
CA ARG A 68 -14.57 -2.53 29.81
C ARG A 68 -14.32 -2.92 28.35
N GLY A 69 -14.62 -2.05 27.38
CA GLY A 69 -14.33 -2.31 25.97
C GLY A 69 -12.83 -2.33 25.67
N ARG A 70 -12.05 -1.49 26.35
CA ARG A 70 -10.60 -1.36 26.16
C ARG A 70 -9.78 -2.41 26.91
N TYR A 71 -10.21 -2.82 28.11
CA TYR A 71 -9.43 -3.70 29.01
C TYR A 71 -10.16 -4.99 29.40
N GLY A 72 -11.35 -5.23 28.87
CA GLY A 72 -12.11 -6.45 29.11
C GLY A 72 -11.58 -7.62 28.29
N ASP A 73 -11.46 -8.79 28.92
CA ASP A 73 -11.11 -10.05 28.27
C ASP A 73 -12.09 -10.37 27.13
N PRO A 74 -11.64 -10.38 25.85
CA PRO A 74 -12.49 -10.63 24.68
C PRO A 74 -13.07 -12.05 24.69
N SER A 75 -12.50 -12.97 25.47
CA SER A 75 -12.90 -14.38 25.55
C SER A 75 -14.23 -14.62 26.29
N LYS A 76 -14.79 -13.61 26.98
CA LYS A 76 -16.05 -13.71 27.75
C LYS A 76 -17.18 -12.81 27.23
N ALA A 77 -17.02 -12.23 26.05
CA ALA A 77 -18.02 -11.39 25.39
C ALA A 77 -19.07 -12.24 24.65
N GLN A 78 -19.76 -13.15 25.34
CA GLN A 78 -20.91 -13.85 24.77
C GLN A 78 -22.20 -13.12 25.10
N ALA A 79 -22.52 -12.11 24.29
CA ALA A 79 -23.88 -11.74 23.91
C ALA A 79 -23.79 -10.75 22.73
N PRO A 80 -24.38 -11.05 21.56
CA PRO A 80 -24.41 -10.09 20.47
C PRO A 80 -25.37 -8.96 20.85
N ARG A 81 -24.84 -7.80 21.24
CA ARG A 81 -25.60 -6.56 21.21
C ARG A 81 -25.69 -6.13 19.75
N GLN A 82 -26.91 -6.03 19.21
CA GLN A 82 -27.18 -5.18 18.05
C GLN A 82 -26.79 -3.75 18.46
N ALA A 83 -25.58 -3.36 18.11
CA ALA A 83 -25.08 -2.01 18.31
C ALA A 83 -25.42 -1.21 17.06
N ASP A 84 -26.21 -0.15 17.23
CA ASP A 84 -25.98 1.06 16.46
C ASP A 84 -24.53 1.46 16.70
N VAL A 85 -23.71 1.25 15.69
CA VAL A 85 -22.26 1.42 15.74
C VAL A 85 -21.97 2.92 15.83
N PRO A 86 -21.35 3.43 16.90
CA PRO A 86 -20.74 4.74 16.85
C PRO A 86 -19.59 4.62 15.86
N GLN A 87 -19.66 5.37 14.76
CA GLN A 87 -18.61 5.48 13.75
C GLN A 87 -17.32 5.94 14.45
N THR A 88 -16.51 4.97 14.86
CA THR A 88 -15.11 5.19 15.17
C THR A 88 -14.46 5.54 13.84
N ALA A 89 -13.65 6.60 13.81
CA ALA A 89 -13.01 7.07 12.58
C ALA A 89 -12.37 5.87 11.82
N PRO A 90 -12.74 5.64 10.55
CA PRO A 90 -12.50 4.38 9.85
C PRO A 90 -11.09 4.29 9.27
N SER A 91 -10.04 4.50 10.06
CA SER A 91 -8.67 4.48 9.53
C SER A 91 -7.67 3.60 10.27
N GLU A 92 -8.01 3.02 11.43
CA GLU A 92 -7.01 2.28 12.24
C GLU A 92 -7.57 1.04 12.96
N SER A 93 -8.60 0.38 12.41
CA SER A 93 -8.96 -0.95 12.94
C SER A 93 -8.01 -2.02 12.40
N TYR A 94 -7.49 -2.90 13.27
CA TYR A 94 -6.64 -4.04 12.88
C TYR A 94 -7.29 -4.90 11.79
N ASP A 95 -8.62 -5.07 11.86
CA ASP A 95 -9.39 -5.81 10.86
C ASP A 95 -9.43 -5.10 9.50
N GLU A 96 -9.37 -3.77 9.48
CA GLU A 96 -9.30 -2.98 8.26
C GLU A 96 -7.91 -3.06 7.62
N ALA A 97 -6.85 -2.98 8.43
CA ALA A 97 -5.48 -3.17 7.97
C ALA A 97 -5.27 -4.58 7.38
N LEU A 98 -5.84 -5.62 8.01
CA LEU A 98 -5.77 -6.99 7.48
C LEU A 98 -6.51 -7.11 6.14
N ARG A 99 -7.70 -6.52 6.02
CA ARG A 99 -8.44 -6.47 4.75
C ARG A 99 -7.65 -5.76 3.65
N GLN A 100 -7.11 -4.58 3.92
CA GLN A 100 -6.28 -3.83 2.96
C GLN A 100 -5.07 -4.64 2.52
N LYS A 101 -4.36 -5.27 3.45
CA LYS A 101 -3.22 -6.14 3.14
C LYS A 101 -3.62 -7.29 2.21
N THR A 102 -4.69 -8.02 2.53
CA THR A 102 -5.16 -9.12 1.67
C THR A 102 -5.59 -8.64 0.29
N TRP A 103 -6.17 -7.44 0.19
CA TRP A 103 -6.56 -6.84 -1.08
C TRP A 103 -5.34 -6.46 -1.92
N HIS A 104 -4.33 -5.82 -1.32
CA HIS A 104 -3.09 -5.49 -2.01
C HIS A 104 -2.30 -6.73 -2.45
N GLU A 105 -2.28 -7.78 -1.64
CA GLU A 105 -1.65 -9.07 -2.01
C GLU A 105 -2.37 -9.74 -3.18
N ALA A 106 -3.71 -9.72 -3.19
CA ALA A 106 -4.49 -10.25 -4.29
C ALA A 106 -4.27 -9.45 -5.59
N GLU A 107 -4.23 -8.12 -5.51
CA GLU A 107 -3.99 -7.26 -6.67
C GLU A 107 -2.56 -7.41 -7.18
N ARG A 108 -1.56 -7.52 -6.28
CA ARG A 108 -0.18 -7.79 -6.69
C ARG A 108 -0.07 -9.11 -7.45
N ARG A 109 -0.68 -10.19 -6.92
CA ARG A 109 -0.67 -11.50 -7.59
C ARG A 109 -1.41 -11.48 -8.92
N ARG A 110 -2.46 -10.65 -9.05
CA ARG A 110 -3.14 -10.42 -10.32
C ARG A 110 -2.22 -9.73 -11.34
N LEU A 111 -1.51 -8.67 -10.93
CA LEU A 111 -0.55 -7.98 -11.79
C LEU A 111 0.58 -8.90 -12.24
N GLU A 112 1.17 -9.68 -11.31
CA GLU A 112 2.19 -10.71 -11.61
C GLU A 112 1.68 -11.71 -12.67
N VAL A 113 0.44 -12.19 -12.54
CA VAL A 113 -0.15 -13.12 -13.50
C VAL A 113 -0.39 -12.47 -14.86
N GLU A 114 -0.79 -11.20 -14.92
CA GLU A 114 -0.99 -10.51 -16.20
C GLU A 114 0.34 -10.12 -16.87
N GLU A 115 1.39 -9.85 -16.10
CA GLU A 115 2.77 -9.70 -16.57
C GLU A 115 3.31 -11.01 -17.16
N LEU A 116 3.15 -12.14 -16.46
CA LEU A 116 3.52 -13.47 -16.98
C LEU A 116 2.76 -13.86 -18.25
N LYS A 117 1.51 -13.38 -18.41
CA LYS A 117 0.74 -13.53 -19.66
C LYS A 117 1.19 -12.59 -20.77
N GLY A 118 2.16 -11.72 -20.53
CA GLY A 118 2.69 -10.73 -21.48
C GLY A 118 1.73 -9.57 -21.77
N LYS A 119 0.75 -9.31 -20.90
CA LYS A 119 -0.21 -8.21 -21.08
C LYS A 119 0.23 -6.92 -20.40
N LEU A 120 1.14 -7.01 -19.44
CA LEU A 120 1.76 -5.89 -18.76
C LEU A 120 3.26 -5.98 -18.97
N VAL A 121 3.88 -4.82 -19.20
CA VAL A 121 5.33 -4.64 -19.27
C VAL A 121 5.71 -3.44 -18.43
N ARG A 122 6.89 -3.51 -17.84
CA ARG A 122 7.45 -2.39 -17.09
C ARG A 122 7.84 -1.26 -18.03
N VAL A 123 7.35 -0.06 -17.74
CA VAL A 123 7.54 1.12 -18.60
C VAL A 123 9.01 1.53 -18.64
N ASP A 124 9.69 1.49 -17.51
CA ASP A 124 11.11 1.82 -17.39
C ASP A 124 12.00 0.90 -18.23
N GLU A 125 11.69 -0.41 -18.25
CA GLU A 125 12.41 -1.37 -19.09
C GLU A 125 12.20 -1.09 -20.59
N VAL A 126 10.98 -0.75 -20.99
CA VAL A 126 10.68 -0.36 -22.38
C VAL A 126 11.39 0.94 -22.76
N GLU A 127 11.40 1.95 -21.88
CA GLU A 127 12.11 3.21 -22.12
C GLU A 127 13.61 2.99 -22.31
N HIS A 128 14.24 2.18 -21.44
CA HIS A 128 15.63 1.78 -21.58
C HIS A 128 15.89 1.03 -22.89
N ALA A 129 15.02 0.08 -23.24
CA ALA A 129 15.14 -0.70 -24.46
C ALA A 129 15.05 0.16 -25.72
N VAL A 130 14.13 1.12 -25.74
CA VAL A 130 13.96 2.07 -26.84
C VAL A 130 15.19 2.99 -26.95
N ALA A 131 15.68 3.52 -25.81
CA ALA A 131 16.86 4.40 -25.81
C ALA A 131 18.11 3.70 -26.35
N GLU A 132 18.37 2.47 -25.91
CA GLU A 132 19.51 1.67 -26.36
C GLU A 132 19.41 1.29 -27.84
N SER A 133 18.21 0.86 -28.28
CA SER A 133 17.92 0.59 -29.69
C SER A 133 18.14 1.83 -30.56
N GLY A 134 17.66 2.99 -30.11
CA GLY A 134 17.88 4.27 -30.78
C GLY A 134 19.35 4.63 -30.90
N ALA A 135 20.14 4.42 -29.83
CA ALA A 135 21.57 4.66 -29.83
C ALA A 135 22.34 3.71 -30.77
N ALA A 136 21.90 2.46 -30.91
CA ALA A 136 22.47 1.52 -31.88
C ALA A 136 22.18 1.96 -33.34
N ILE A 137 20.95 2.38 -33.62
CA ILE A 137 20.56 2.89 -34.94
C ILE A 137 21.34 4.17 -35.29
N ALA A 138 21.45 5.11 -34.35
CA ALA A 138 22.20 6.35 -34.54
C ALA A 138 23.66 6.06 -34.92
N ARG A 139 24.33 5.14 -34.20
CA ARG A 139 25.71 4.72 -34.52
C ARG A 139 25.88 4.15 -35.93
N ILE A 140 24.85 3.51 -36.49
CA ILE A 140 24.89 3.00 -37.87
C ILE A 140 24.75 4.15 -38.87
N ILE A 141 23.84 5.10 -38.60
CA ILE A 141 23.64 6.28 -39.43
C ILE A 141 24.88 7.18 -39.42
N ASP A 142 25.52 7.37 -38.26
CA ASP A 142 26.72 8.20 -38.11
C ASP A 142 27.93 7.66 -38.89
N ARG A 143 27.89 6.39 -39.32
CA ARG A 143 28.90 5.77 -40.18
C ARG A 143 28.69 6.04 -41.68
N LEU A 144 27.58 6.65 -42.09
CA LEU A 144 27.29 7.00 -43.49
C LEU A 144 28.44 7.73 -44.21
N PRO A 145 29.15 8.70 -43.59
CA PRO A 145 30.26 9.38 -44.25
C PRO A 145 31.39 8.44 -44.70
N ALA A 146 31.54 7.26 -44.09
CA ALA A 146 32.54 6.27 -44.49
C ALA A 146 32.29 5.70 -45.89
N ALA A 147 31.05 5.78 -46.41
CA ALA A 147 30.71 5.35 -47.77
C ALA A 147 31.01 6.42 -48.83
N ALA A 148 31.53 7.59 -48.46
CA ALA A 148 31.72 8.72 -49.38
C ALA A 148 32.62 8.37 -50.58
N ASP A 149 33.73 7.66 -50.33
CA ASP A 149 34.69 7.29 -51.38
C ASP A 149 34.08 6.27 -52.37
N ASP A 150 33.33 5.29 -51.86
CA ASP A 150 32.64 4.30 -52.70
C ASP A 150 31.55 4.96 -53.57
N LEU A 151 30.80 5.91 -52.99
CA LEU A 151 29.80 6.68 -53.72
C LEU A 151 30.45 7.57 -54.78
N ALA A 152 31.58 8.21 -54.47
CA ALA A 152 32.35 9.01 -55.43
C ALA A 152 32.88 8.15 -56.58
N ALA A 153 33.40 6.95 -56.28
CA ALA A 153 33.87 5.99 -57.28
C ALA A 153 32.73 5.50 -58.19
N ALA A 154 31.55 5.23 -57.63
CA ALA A 154 30.36 4.84 -58.40
C ALA A 154 29.91 5.94 -59.36
N VAL A 155 29.94 7.21 -58.91
CA VAL A 155 29.65 8.38 -59.76
C VAL A 155 30.68 8.51 -60.88
N ALA A 156 31.97 8.37 -60.58
CA ALA A 156 33.03 8.50 -61.56
C ALA A 156 32.95 7.45 -62.69
N ARG A 157 32.48 6.23 -62.37
CA ARG A 157 32.36 5.13 -63.34
C ARG A 157 31.10 5.17 -64.20
N GLU A 158 29.95 5.39 -63.58
CA GLU A 158 28.63 5.13 -64.18
C GLU A 158 27.66 6.32 -64.02
N GLY A 159 28.16 7.46 -63.52
CA GLY A 159 27.38 8.66 -63.28
C GLY A 159 26.19 8.44 -62.33
N THR A 160 25.07 9.08 -62.62
CA THR A 160 23.86 9.05 -61.78
C THR A 160 23.25 7.65 -61.67
N HIS A 161 23.46 6.77 -62.65
CA HIS A 161 22.96 5.40 -62.58
C HIS A 161 23.71 4.59 -61.52
N GLY A 162 25.05 4.60 -61.56
CA GLY A 162 25.90 3.96 -60.56
C GLY A 162 25.63 4.46 -59.14
N LEU A 163 25.47 5.77 -58.98
CA LEU A 163 25.10 6.37 -57.70
C LEU A 163 23.79 5.81 -57.14
N ARG A 164 22.76 5.66 -57.98
CA ARG A 164 21.46 5.10 -57.56
C ARG A 164 21.60 3.67 -57.06
N VAL A 165 22.38 2.85 -57.78
CA VAL A 165 22.62 1.46 -57.41
C VAL A 165 23.39 1.38 -56.09
N ALA A 166 24.45 2.19 -55.94
CA ALA A 166 25.27 2.24 -54.74
C ALA A 166 24.46 2.71 -53.51
N LEU A 167 23.66 3.78 -53.64
CA LEU A 167 22.78 4.24 -52.56
C LEU A 167 21.74 3.18 -52.14
N LYS A 168 21.18 2.44 -53.10
CA LYS A 168 20.24 1.35 -52.79
C LYS A 168 20.94 0.21 -52.04
N GLY A 169 22.16 -0.14 -52.45
CA GLY A 169 23.01 -1.11 -51.77
C GLY A 169 23.33 -0.70 -50.34
N LEU A 170 23.78 0.55 -50.15
CA LEU A 170 24.06 1.12 -48.83
C LEU A 170 22.82 1.12 -47.94
N ALA A 171 21.67 1.55 -48.45
CA ALA A 171 20.41 1.54 -47.70
C ALA A 171 20.00 0.12 -47.28
N ASN A 172 20.20 -0.88 -48.13
CA ASN A 172 19.92 -2.28 -47.78
C ASN A 172 20.89 -2.80 -46.72
N GLY A 173 22.19 -2.54 -46.85
CA GLY A 173 23.20 -2.94 -45.87
C GLY A 173 22.98 -2.26 -44.50
N MET A 174 22.54 -1.01 -44.49
CA MET A 174 22.15 -0.33 -43.25
C MET A 174 20.93 -0.99 -42.59
N ARG A 175 19.89 -1.32 -43.35
CA ARG A 175 18.71 -2.03 -42.81
C ARG A 175 19.09 -3.37 -42.21
N GLU A 176 19.95 -4.12 -42.88
CA GLU A 176 20.45 -5.40 -42.39
C GLU A 176 21.31 -5.22 -41.13
N SER A 177 22.18 -4.22 -41.10
CA SER A 177 22.99 -3.90 -39.91
C SER A 177 22.12 -3.50 -38.72
N ILE A 178 21.07 -2.70 -38.96
CA ILE A 178 20.11 -2.30 -37.92
C ILE A 178 19.37 -3.54 -37.39
N ALA A 179 18.83 -4.38 -38.27
CA ALA A 179 18.14 -5.60 -37.87
C ALA A 179 19.05 -6.51 -37.03
N ASN A 180 20.29 -6.73 -37.47
CA ASN A 180 21.26 -7.56 -36.76
C ASN A 180 21.62 -7.00 -35.37
N GLU A 181 21.79 -5.67 -35.22
CA GLU A 181 22.07 -5.08 -33.91
C GLU A 181 20.85 -5.17 -32.98
N LEU A 182 19.64 -4.94 -33.49
CA LEU A 182 18.42 -5.10 -32.69
C LEU A 182 18.22 -6.55 -32.22
N ASP A 183 18.46 -7.54 -33.09
CA ASP A 183 18.38 -8.95 -32.71
C ASP A 183 19.40 -9.31 -31.61
N LYS A 184 20.62 -8.76 -31.67
CA LYS A 184 21.62 -8.95 -30.61
C LYS A 184 21.15 -8.37 -29.28
N LEU A 185 20.54 -7.18 -29.28
CA LEU A 185 20.01 -6.55 -28.07
C LEU A 185 18.90 -7.41 -27.45
N VAL A 186 18.01 -7.97 -28.27
CA VAL A 186 16.95 -8.89 -27.81
C VAL A 186 17.57 -10.15 -27.17
N VAL A 187 18.58 -10.75 -27.80
CA VAL A 187 19.26 -11.94 -27.25
C VAL A 187 20.03 -11.62 -25.96
N SER A 188 20.65 -10.45 -25.85
CA SER A 188 21.35 -10.03 -24.62
C SER A 188 20.38 -9.92 -23.46
N ARG A 189 19.26 -9.21 -23.64
CA ARG A 189 18.25 -9.04 -22.59
C ARG A 189 17.66 -10.37 -22.13
N ARG A 190 17.33 -11.26 -23.07
CA ARG A 190 16.81 -12.59 -22.71
C ARG A 190 17.77 -13.37 -21.82
N ARG A 191 19.08 -13.23 -22.04
CA ARG A 191 20.09 -13.87 -21.19
C ARG A 191 20.16 -13.20 -19.81
N GLU A 192 20.12 -11.88 -19.74
CA GLU A 192 20.10 -11.14 -18.48
C GLU A 192 18.90 -11.57 -17.62
N ASP A 193 17.71 -11.66 -18.21
CA ASP A 193 16.49 -12.15 -17.54
C ASP A 193 16.64 -13.60 -17.04
N GLU A 194 17.27 -14.48 -17.83
CA GLU A 194 17.54 -15.88 -17.45
C GLU A 194 18.58 -15.98 -16.30
N THR A 195 19.51 -15.02 -16.19
CA THR A 195 20.51 -14.98 -15.10
C THR A 195 19.95 -14.38 -13.81
N GLU A 196 19.04 -13.41 -13.90
CA GLU A 196 18.38 -12.80 -12.73
C GLU A 196 17.31 -13.72 -12.11
N ALA A 197 16.82 -14.69 -12.87
CA ALA A 197 15.87 -15.70 -12.41
C ALA A 197 16.49 -16.83 -11.53
N GLU A 198 17.81 -16.87 -11.33
CA GLU A 198 18.43 -17.81 -10.38
C GLU A 198 18.18 -17.35 -8.93
N PRO A 199 17.45 -18.12 -8.11
CA PRO A 199 17.09 -17.69 -6.77
C PRO A 199 18.32 -17.67 -5.88
N VAL A 200 18.49 -16.57 -5.14
CA VAL A 200 19.32 -16.50 -3.95
C VAL A 200 18.77 -17.54 -2.96
N GLU A 201 19.46 -18.68 -2.85
CA GLU A 201 19.18 -19.65 -1.79
C GLU A 201 19.41 -19.01 -0.41
N PRO A 202 18.59 -19.34 0.60
CA PRO A 202 18.55 -18.69 1.91
C PRO A 202 19.78 -18.93 2.79
#